data_AF-A0A4Y9AH59-F1
#
_entry.id   AF-A0A4Y9AH59-F1
#
_cell.length_a   1.000
_cell.length_b   1.000
_cell.length_c   1.000
_cell.angle_alpha   90.00
_cell.angle_beta   90.00
_cell.angle_gamma   90.00
#
_symmetry.space_group_name_H-M   'P 1'
#
loop_
_entity.id
_entity.type
_entity.pdbx_description
1 polymer ?
#
loop_
_entity_poly.entity_id
_entity_poly.type
_entity_poly.pdbx_seq_one_letter_code
_entity_poly.pdbx_strand_id
1 'polypeptide(L)' 'MMRMIAVLMLLIPGFISAFGIKLMRDALFNDFYAIFFHISVQFIAGFLLFLGGIAFIGGFIVYRDRKKHKNKRK' A
#
# COMPACT_ATOMS: atom_id res chain seq x y z
N MET A 1 -24.32 -2.78 -2.55
CA MET A 1 -23.73 -3.24 -1.27
C MET A 1 -22.29 -3.76 -1.42
N MET A 2 -21.99 -4.81 -2.20
CA MET A 2 -20.63 -5.40 -2.29
C MET A 2 -19.52 -4.47 -2.84
N ARG A 3 -19.88 -3.40 -3.57
CA ARG A 3 -18.89 -2.42 -4.09
C ARG A 3 -18.26 -1.56 -2.99
N MET A 4 -18.99 -1.26 -1.90
CA MET A 4 -18.52 -0.38 -0.83
C MET A 4 -17.52 -1.09 0.08
N ILE A 5 -17.75 -2.38 0.35
CA ILE A 5 -16.82 -3.24 1.10
C ILE A 5 -15.47 -3.37 0.39
N ALA A 6 -15.47 -3.44 -0.94
CA ALA A 6 -14.23 -3.49 -1.72
C ALA A 6 -13.42 -2.19 -1.63
N VAL A 7 -14.07 -1.04 -1.49
CA VAL A 7 -13.38 0.26 -1.30
C VAL A 7 -12.82 0.34 0.13
N LEU A 8 -13.59 -0.13 1.13
CA LEU A 8 -13.11 -0.24 2.50
C LEU A 8 -11.88 -1.17 2.62
N MET A 9 -11.86 -2.28 1.88
CA MET A 9 -10.69 -3.18 1.81
C MET A 9 -9.46 -2.52 1.16
N LEU A 10 -9.65 -1.52 0.29
CA LEU A 10 -8.56 -0.75 -0.31
C LEU A 10 -8.01 0.34 0.62
N LEU A 11 -8.73 0.72 1.67
CA LEU A 11 -8.23 1.68 2.66
C LEU A 11 -7.03 1.12 3.44
N ILE A 12 -7.06 -0.15 3.83
CA ILE A 12 -5.98 -0.80 4.59
C ILE A 12 -4.63 -0.68 3.87
N PRO A 13 -4.47 -1.16 2.62
CA PRO A 13 -3.21 -1.02 1.88
C PRO A 13 -2.90 0.45 1.57
N GLY A 14 -3.92 1.32 1.41
CA GLY A 14 -3.73 2.76 1.25
C GLY A 14 -3.09 3.41 2.48
N PHE A 15 -3.55 3.07 3.69
CA PHE A 15 -2.95 3.52 4.95
C PHE A 15 -1.53 2.99 5.11
N ILE A 16 -1.27 1.73 4.74
CA ILE A 16 0.08 1.14 4.76
C ILE A 16 1.02 1.91 3.81
N SER A 17 0.57 2.24 2.60
CA SER A 17 1.35 3.05 1.66
C SER A 17 1.63 4.45 2.20
N ALA A 18 0.63 5.12 2.78
CA ALA A 18 0.80 6.45 3.37
C ALA A 18 1.78 6.43 4.55
N PHE A 19 1.73 5.37 5.37
CA PHE A 19 2.68 5.18 6.47
C PHE A 19 4.11 4.93 5.94
N GLY A 20 4.26 4.16 4.86
CA GLY A 20 5.54 3.98 4.17
C GLY A 20 6.16 5.29 3.70
N ILE A 21 5.35 6.17 3.08
CA ILE A 21 5.79 7.52 2.68
C ILE A 21 6.23 8.34 3.89
N LYS A 22 5.49 8.27 5.01
CA LYS A 22 5.86 8.96 6.25
C LYS A 22 7.24 8.50 6.74
N LEU A 23 7.51 7.19 6.78
CA LEU A 23 8.83 6.67 7.16
C LEU A 23 9.95 7.17 6.24
N MET A 24 9.72 7.18 4.92
CA MET A 24 10.70 7.67 3.95
C MET A 24 10.97 9.16 4.14
N ARG A 25 9.92 9.96 4.38
CA ARG A 25 10.05 11.39 4.68
C ARG A 25 10.86 11.58 5.95
N ASP A 26 10.49 10.91 7.03
CA ASP A 26 11.17 11.05 8.33
C ASP A 26 12.67 10.69 8.19
N ALA A 27 12.99 9.65 7.41
CA ALA A 27 14.37 9.28 7.09
C ALA A 27 15.15 10.37 6.33
N LEU A 28 14.51 11.15 5.45
CA LEU A 28 15.16 12.28 4.73
C LEU A 28 15.46 13.47 5.64
N PHE A 29 14.71 13.65 6.73
CA PHE A 29 14.92 14.71 7.72
C PHE A 29 15.79 14.27 8.90
N ASN A 30 16.44 13.11 8.79
CA ASN A 30 17.26 12.51 9.85
C ASN A 30 16.47 12.24 11.15
N ASP A 31 15.15 12.08 11.03
CA ASP A 31 14.24 11.74 12.13
C ASP A 31 13.90 10.25 12.02
N PHE A 32 14.31 9.45 13.01
CA PHE A 32 14.16 8.01 12.95
C PHE A 32 13.61 7.42 14.24
N TYR A 33 12.77 6.41 14.09
CA TYR A 33 12.27 5.67 15.23
C TYR A 33 13.40 4.80 15.78
N ALA A 34 13.55 4.73 17.10
CA ALA A 34 14.56 3.90 17.76
C ALA A 34 14.49 2.39 17.38
N ILE A 35 13.36 1.96 16.82
CA ILE A 35 13.16 0.60 16.27
C ILE A 35 14.02 0.36 15.02
N PHE A 36 14.36 1.41 14.27
CA PHE A 36 15.21 1.34 13.08
C PHE A 36 16.63 1.79 13.45
N PHE A 37 17.56 0.84 13.53
CA PHE A 37 18.96 1.09 13.90
C PHE A 37 19.72 2.00 12.91
N HIS A 38 19.24 2.12 11.67
CA HIS A 38 19.86 2.93 10.62
C HIS A 38 18.82 3.65 9.76
N ILE A 39 19.13 4.89 9.37
CA ILE A 39 18.30 5.73 8.50
C ILE A 39 17.97 5.04 7.17
N SER A 40 18.96 4.35 6.59
CA SER A 40 18.80 3.62 5.33
C SER A 40 17.85 2.44 5.48
N VAL A 41 17.85 1.77 6.64
CA VAL A 41 16.92 0.68 6.93
C VAL A 41 15.50 1.20 7.09
N GLN A 42 15.31 2.35 7.77
CA GLN A 42 14.00 3.01 7.85
C GLN A 42 13.48 3.40 6.47
N PHE A 43 14.33 3.95 5.60
CA PHE A 43 13.96 4.32 4.25
C PHE A 43 13.56 3.11 3.41
N ILE A 44 14.35 2.02 3.44
CA ILE A 44 14.06 0.79 2.70
C ILE A 44 12.77 0.14 3.23
N ALA A 45 12.56 0.11 4.54
CA ALA A 45 11.32 -0.40 5.13
C ALA A 45 10.11 0.43 4.69
N GLY A 46 10.21 1.76 4.74
CA GLY A 46 9.17 2.67 4.24
C GLY A 46 8.89 2.46 2.75
N PHE A 47 9.94 2.28 1.94
CA PHE A 47 9.83 2.02 0.51
C PHE A 47 9.15 0.70 0.19
N LEU A 48 9.46 -0.38 0.93
CA LEU A 48 8.81 -1.68 0.79
C LEU A 48 7.33 -1.61 1.18
N LEU A 49 6.98 -0.90 2.25
CA LEU A 49 5.58 -0.68 2.66
C LEU A 49 4.81 0.12 1.60
N PHE A 50 5.44 1.17 1.06
CA PHE A 50 4.87 1.98 -0.01
C PHE A 50 4.59 1.17 -1.27
N LEU A 51 5.62 0.47 -1.80
CA LEU A 51 5.51 -0.40 -2.96
C LEU A 51 4.52 -1.54 -2.74
N GLY A 52 4.58 -2.17 -1.56
CA GLY A 52 3.68 -3.27 -1.18
C GLY A 52 2.22 -2.83 -1.19
N GLY A 53 1.90 -1.67 -0.61
CA GLY A 53 0.53 -1.15 -0.62
C GLY A 53 0.05 -0.76 -2.01
N ILE A 54 0.89 -0.16 -2.86
CA ILE A 54 0.53 0.13 -4.26
C ILE A 54 0.35 -1.16 -5.07
N ALA A 55 1.27 -2.11 -4.94
CA ALA A 55 1.19 -3.39 -5.63
C ALA A 55 -0.09 -4.16 -5.23
N PHE A 56 -0.47 -4.10 -3.95
CA PHE A 56 -1.70 -4.69 -3.47
C PHE A 56 -2.94 -4.00 -4.05
N ILE A 57 -2.98 -2.66 -4.06
CA ILE A 57 -4.08 -1.89 -4.67
C ILE A 57 -4.20 -2.24 -6.16
N GLY A 58 -3.10 -2.20 -6.91
CA GLY A 58 -3.06 -2.54 -8.33
C GLY A 58 -3.49 -3.99 -8.60
N GLY A 59 -2.96 -4.94 -7.82
CA GLY A 59 -3.32 -6.36 -7.90
C GLY A 59 -4.80 -6.61 -7.61
N PHE A 60 -5.36 -5.93 -6.61
CA PHE A 60 -6.79 -6.01 -6.29
C PHE A 60 -7.67 -5.45 -7.41
N ILE A 61 -7.28 -4.32 -8.02
CA ILE A 61 -8.00 -3.75 -9.17
C ILE A 61 -7.99 -4.72 -10.34
N VAL A 62 -6.83 -5.30 -10.68
CA VAL A 62 -6.70 -6.30 -11.76
C VAL A 62 -7.55 -7.54 -11.48
N TYR A 63 -7.50 -8.07 -10.26
CA TYR A 63 -8.31 -9.22 -9.86
C TYR A 63 -9.81 -8.94 -9.98
N ARG A 64 -10.24 -7.76 -9.52
CA ARG A 64 -11.64 -7.33 -9.59
C ARG A 64 -12.10 -7.13 -11.02
N ASP A 65 -11.26 -6.54 -11.88
CA ASP A 65 -11.61 -6.29 -13.28
C ASP A 65 -11.74 -7.61 -14.07
N ARG A 66 -10.82 -8.55 -13.88
CA ARG A 66 -10.91 -9.90 -14.49
C ARG A 66 -12.22 -10.62 -14.15
N LYS A 67 -12.72 -10.50 -12.91
CA LYS A 67 -14.03 -11.07 -12.54
C LYS A 67 -15.22 -10.38 -13.21
N LYS A 68 -15.11 -9.08 -13.50
CA LYS A 68 -16.19 -8.30 -14.12
C LYS A 68 -16.35 -8.61 -15.61
N HIS A 69 -15.26 -8.90 -16.33
CA HIS A 69 -15.29 -9.33 -17.74
C HIS A 69 -15.92 -10.71 -17.94
N LYS A 70 -15.83 -11.61 -16.95
CA LYS A 70 -16.43 -12.96 -17.02
C LYS A 70 -17.97 -12.94 -16.99
N ASN A 71 -18.58 -11.92 -16.35
CA ASN A 71 -20.03 -11.76 -16.28
C ASN A 71 -20.64 -11.02 -17.48
N LYS A 72 -19.84 -10.36 -18.32
CA LYS A 72 -20.33 -9.69 -19.54
C LYS A 72 -20.48 -10.64 -20.74
N ARG A 73 -20.01 -11.88 -20.62
CA ARG A 73 -19.98 -12.89 -21.69
C ARG A 73 -20.95 -14.06 -21.47
N LYS A 74 -21.84 -13.95 -20.47
CA LYS A 74 -22.97 -14.84 -20.24
C LYS A 74 -24.27 -14.09 -20.49
#